data_AF-A0A524Q4S1-F1
#
_entry.id   AF-A0A524Q4S1-F1
#
_cell.length_a   1.000
_cell.length_b   1.000
_cell.length_c   1.000
_cell.angle_alpha   90.00
_cell.angle_beta   90.00
_cell.angle_gamma   90.00
#
_symmetry.space_group_name_H-M   'P 1'
#
loop_
_entity.id
_entity.type
_entity.pdbx_description
1 polymer ?
#
loop_
_entity_poly.entity_id
_entity_poly.type
_entity_poly.pdbx_seq_one_letter_code
_entity_poly.pdbx_strand_id
1 'polypeptide(L)'
;MRVKRKSRISPGGTMRNKSALILLVSLMIISCSPRYMIDHSKPTRPLDLPKDNRAHYDAQMECWYYTVHLMAGNGTKYGFEVTFFNALPYHQAWR
;
A
#
# COMPACT_ATOMS: atom_id res chain seq x y z
N MET A 1 -75.86 7.55 -18.88
CA MET A 1 -74.68 6.95 -19.55
C MET A 1 -73.43 7.40 -18.80
N ARG A 2 -72.77 6.51 -18.02
CA ARG A 2 -71.67 6.87 -17.10
C ARG A 2 -70.36 6.29 -17.64
N VAL A 3 -69.46 7.16 -18.12
CA VAL A 3 -68.15 6.74 -18.66
C VAL A 3 -67.22 6.37 -17.49
N LYS A 4 -66.90 5.08 -17.36
CA LYS A 4 -65.88 4.58 -16.42
C LYS A 4 -64.49 4.99 -16.93
N ARG A 5 -63.82 5.91 -16.23
CA ARG A 5 -62.38 6.18 -16.46
C ARG A 5 -61.58 4.95 -16.01
N LYS A 6 -60.86 4.34 -16.96
CA LYS A 6 -59.91 3.25 -16.72
C LYS A 6 -58.71 3.83 -15.95
N SER A 7 -58.55 3.46 -14.69
CA SER A 7 -57.38 3.84 -13.90
C SER A 7 -56.13 3.19 -14.51
N ARG A 8 -55.24 4.02 -15.03
CA ARG A 8 -53.95 3.60 -15.55
C ARG A 8 -53.03 3.37 -14.35
N ILE A 9 -52.88 2.11 -13.95
CA ILE A 9 -51.86 1.71 -12.97
C ILE A 9 -50.50 1.98 -13.63
N SER A 10 -49.77 2.94 -13.08
CA SER A 10 -48.38 3.18 -13.45
C SER A 10 -47.56 2.01 -12.93
N PRO A 11 -46.81 1.27 -13.78
CA PRO A 11 -45.84 0.33 -13.26
C PRO A 11 -44.73 1.16 -12.61
N GLY A 12 -44.77 1.24 -11.29
CA GLY A 12 -43.64 1.69 -10.48
C GLY A 12 -42.49 0.73 -10.75
N GLY A 13 -41.74 1.02 -11.82
CA GLY A 13 -40.50 0.35 -12.11
C GLY A 13 -39.56 0.67 -10.96
N THR A 14 -39.40 -0.28 -10.06
CA THR A 14 -38.29 -0.30 -9.12
C THR A 14 -37.03 -0.17 -9.95
N MET A 15 -36.49 1.06 -10.07
CA MET A 15 -35.11 1.27 -10.47
C MET A 15 -34.29 0.62 -9.38
N ARG A 16 -34.10 -0.69 -9.55
CA ARG A 16 -33.25 -1.55 -8.76
C ARG A 16 -31.86 -1.00 -8.96
N ASN A 17 -31.48 -0.07 -8.07
CA ASN A 17 -30.20 0.39 -7.52
C ASN A 17 -28.89 -0.40 -7.82
N LYS A 18 -28.84 -1.15 -8.93
CA LYS A 18 -27.69 -1.89 -9.41
C LYS A 18 -26.51 -0.97 -9.69
N SER A 19 -26.76 0.23 -10.22
CA SER A 19 -25.73 1.25 -10.44
C SER A 19 -25.09 1.71 -9.12
N ALA A 20 -25.90 1.96 -8.09
CA ALA A 20 -25.41 2.31 -6.76
C ALA A 20 -24.62 1.15 -6.12
N LEU A 21 -25.09 -0.09 -6.29
CA LEU A 21 -24.38 -1.28 -5.81
C LEU A 21 -23.04 -1.49 -6.53
N ILE A 22 -22.98 -1.29 -7.85
CA ILE A 22 -21.75 -1.38 -8.64
C ILE A 22 -20.75 -0.31 -8.21
N LEU A 23 -21.21 0.93 -8.01
CA LEU A 23 -20.35 2.03 -7.52
C LEU A 23 -19.81 1.73 -6.12
N LEU A 24 -20.65 1.23 -5.22
CA LEU A 24 -20.26 0.86 -3.86
C LEU A 24 -19.21 -0.27 -3.87
N VAL A 25 -19.43 -1.31 -4.67
CA VAL A 25 -18.49 -2.45 -4.80
C VAL A 25 -17.18 -1.99 -5.42
N SER A 26 -17.22 -1.15 -6.47
CA SER A 26 -16.01 -0.59 -7.07
C SER A 26 -15.20 0.24 -6.07
N LEU A 27 -15.87 1.06 -5.25
CA LEU A 27 -15.21 1.86 -4.20
C LEU A 27 -14.56 0.97 -3.13
N MET A 28 -15.24 -0.11 -2.74
CA MET A 28 -14.71 -1.09 -1.79
C MET A 28 -13.50 -1.84 -2.33
N ILE A 29 -13.50 -2.21 -3.61
CA ILE A 29 -12.36 -2.88 -4.26
C ILE A 29 -11.14 -1.95 -4.30
N ILE A 30 -11.32 -0.67 -4.64
CA ILE A 30 -10.23 0.31 -4.66
C ILE A 30 -9.65 0.51 -3.25
N SER A 31 -10.51 0.60 -2.23
CA SER A 31 -10.08 0.75 -0.83
C SER A 31 -9.40 -0.50 -0.26
N CYS A 32 -9.69 -1.69 -0.79
CA CYS A 32 -9.14 -2.97 -0.34
C CYS A 32 -7.90 -3.40 -1.15
N SER A 33 -7.56 -2.70 -2.23
CA SER A 33 -6.37 -3.01 -3.01
C SER A 33 -5.10 -2.65 -2.22
N PRO A 34 -4.10 -3.55 -2.13
CA PRO A 34 -2.82 -3.20 -1.52
C PRO A 34 -2.20 -2.05 -2.32
N ARG A 35 -1.95 -0.91 -1.66
CA ARG A 35 -1.36 0.28 -2.31
C ARG A 35 0.03 0.03 -2.90
N TYR A 36 0.73 -1.02 -2.47
CA TYR A 36 2.07 -1.31 -2.96
C TYR A 36 2.29 -2.82 -3.12
N MET A 37 2.54 -3.25 -4.35
CA MET A 37 3.07 -4.57 -4.67
C MET A 37 4.56 -4.41 -5.00
N ILE A 38 5.44 -4.83 -4.09
CA ILE A 38 6.88 -4.92 -4.40
C ILE A 38 7.09 -6.21 -5.18
N ASP A 39 7.48 -6.10 -6.44
CA ASP A 39 8.05 -7.22 -7.16
C ASP A 39 9.47 -7.46 -6.63
N HIS A 40 9.62 -8.43 -5.74
CA HIS A 40 10.91 -8.78 -5.14
C HIS A 40 11.83 -9.56 -6.11
N SER A 41 11.38 -9.89 -7.33
CA SER A 41 12.17 -10.70 -8.25
C SER A 41 13.24 -9.89 -8.99
N LYS A 42 13.00 -8.59 -9.26
CA LYS A 42 13.94 -7.70 -9.97
C LYS A 42 13.78 -6.24 -9.54
N PRO A 43 14.87 -5.46 -9.48
CA PRO A 43 14.77 -4.02 -9.25
C PRO A 43 14.03 -3.34 -10.41
N THR A 44 13.18 -2.36 -10.10
CA THR A 44 12.38 -1.62 -11.09
C THR A 44 13.23 -0.71 -11.98
N ARG A 45 14.44 -0.35 -11.54
CA ARG A 45 15.46 0.39 -12.29
C ARG A 45 16.88 -0.04 -11.86
N PRO A 46 17.91 0.21 -12.69
CA PRO A 46 19.31 0.02 -12.27
C PRO A 46 19.68 0.87 -11.04
N LEU A 47 20.65 0.36 -10.27
CA LEU A 47 21.26 1.06 -9.14
C LEU A 47 22.13 2.22 -9.65
N ASP A 48 21.96 3.39 -9.05
CA ASP A 48 22.65 4.63 -9.40
C ASP A 48 23.46 5.12 -8.21
N LEU A 49 24.77 4.82 -8.20
CA LEU A 49 25.68 5.26 -7.14
C LEU A 49 26.41 6.55 -7.55
N PRO A 50 26.58 7.52 -6.64
CA PRO A 50 26.32 7.46 -5.20
C PRO A 50 24.91 7.92 -4.78
N LYS A 51 24.01 8.18 -5.72
CA LYS A 51 22.67 8.71 -5.43
C LYS A 51 21.89 7.79 -4.49
N ASP A 52 21.91 6.50 -4.76
CA ASP A 52 21.20 5.46 -4.00
C ASP A 52 21.90 5.06 -2.68
N ASN A 53 23.05 5.68 -2.34
CA ASN A 53 23.64 5.56 -1.00
C ASN A 53 22.98 6.47 0.05
N ARG A 54 22.11 7.39 -0.38
CA ARG A 54 21.42 8.32 0.51
C ARG A 54 20.22 7.64 1.15
N ALA A 55 19.72 8.22 2.24
CA ALA A 55 18.49 7.75 2.85
C ALA A 55 17.29 7.90 1.91
N HIS A 56 16.44 6.86 1.88
CA HIS A 56 15.22 6.75 1.10
C HIS A 56 14.01 7.07 1.99
N TYR A 57 13.75 8.36 2.22
CA TYR A 57 12.68 8.81 3.14
C TYR A 57 11.25 8.48 2.67
N ASP A 58 11.08 8.11 1.41
CA ASP A 58 9.83 7.64 0.83
C ASP A 58 9.64 6.11 0.93
N ALA A 59 10.68 5.37 1.34
CA ALA A 59 10.58 3.94 1.56
C ALA A 59 9.71 3.65 2.80
N GLN A 60 8.83 2.65 2.69
CA GLN A 60 8.05 2.16 3.85
C GLN A 60 8.95 1.65 4.97
N MET A 61 10.08 1.04 4.58
CA MET A 61 11.10 0.50 5.47
C MET A 61 12.46 0.66 4.79
N GLU A 62 13.44 1.15 5.54
CA GLU A 62 14.83 1.23 5.14
C GLU A 62 15.70 0.75 6.31
N CYS A 63 16.75 0.00 5.98
CA CYS A 63 17.69 -0.52 6.95
C CYS A 63 19.14 -0.26 6.53
N TRP A 64 19.96 0.04 7.53
CA TRP A 64 21.41 0.00 7.40
C TRP A 64 21.94 -1.06 8.35
N TYR A 65 22.61 -2.08 7.80
CA TYR A 65 23.06 -3.25 8.53
C TYR A 65 24.57 -3.42 8.39
N TYR A 66 25.29 -3.24 9.49
CA TYR A 66 26.75 -3.35 9.53
C TYR A 66 27.15 -4.48 10.48
N THR A 67 27.94 -5.43 9.97
CA THR A 67 28.55 -6.49 10.77
C THR A 67 30.07 -6.40 10.65
N VAL A 68 30.76 -6.56 11.78
CA VAL A 68 32.21 -6.45 11.83
C VAL A 68 32.82 -7.43 12.83
N HIS A 69 34.03 -7.88 12.52
CA HIS A 69 34.89 -8.61 13.44
C HIS A 69 36.02 -7.69 13.88
N LEU A 70 36.19 -7.54 15.19
CA LEU A 70 37.20 -6.69 15.81
C LEU A 70 38.23 -7.55 16.53
N MET A 71 39.47 -7.06 16.59
CA MET A 71 40.52 -7.63 17.42
C MET A 71 41.03 -6.56 18.38
N ALA A 72 40.98 -6.83 19.68
CA ALA A 72 41.51 -5.93 20.70
C ALA A 72 43.04 -5.97 20.71
N GLY A 73 43.66 -4.98 21.38
CA GLY A 73 45.13 -4.88 21.46
C GLY A 73 45.82 -6.08 22.13
N ASN A 74 45.09 -6.87 22.92
CA ASN A 74 45.57 -8.11 23.53
C ASN A 74 45.32 -9.37 22.67
N GLY A 75 44.81 -9.22 21.44
CA GLY A 75 44.50 -10.33 20.52
C GLY A 75 43.14 -10.98 20.72
N THR A 76 42.32 -10.55 21.70
CA THR A 76 40.95 -11.05 21.84
C THR A 76 40.09 -10.64 20.64
N LYS A 77 39.28 -11.57 20.13
CA LYS A 77 38.39 -11.34 18.97
C LYS A 77 36.96 -11.07 19.44
N TYR A 78 36.30 -10.12 18.80
CA TYR A 78 34.91 -9.75 19.06
C TYR A 78 34.12 -9.71 17.76
N GLY A 79 32.84 -10.06 17.82
CA GLY A 79 31.86 -9.73 16.78
C GLY A 79 31.05 -8.51 17.24
N PHE A 80 30.72 -7.63 16.31
CA PHE A 80 29.87 -6.48 16.56
C PHE A 80 28.89 -6.26 15.40
N GLU A 81 27.69 -5.80 15.74
CA GLU A 81 26.62 -5.50 14.79
C GLU A 81 26.03 -4.13 15.12
N VAL A 82 25.74 -3.36 14.06
CA VAL A 82 24.96 -2.12 14.15
C VAL A 82 23.84 -2.17 13.12
N THR A 83 22.63 -1.92 13.60
CA THR A 83 21.45 -1.88 12.75
C THR A 83 20.68 -0.59 13.01
N PHE A 84 20.41 0.16 11.94
CA PHE A 84 19.50 1.31 11.95
C PHE A 84 18.26 0.95 11.15
N PHE A 85 17.08 1.27 11.69
CA PHE A 85 15.80 1.09 11.02
C PHE A 85 15.12 2.44 10.86
N ASN A 86 14.70 2.76 9.64
CA ASN A 86 13.79 3.85 9.35
C ASN A 86 12.50 3.22 8.80
N ALA A 87 11.39 3.41 9.51
CA ALA A 87 10.10 2.87 9.13
C ALA A 87 9.07 3.99 9.12
N LEU A 88 8.31 4.12 8.03
CA LEU A 88 7.18 5.04 8.01
C LEU A 88 6.14 4.57 9.03
N PRO A 89 5.70 5.43 9.97
CA PRO A 89 4.67 5.07 10.92
C PRO A 89 3.40 4.63 10.19
N TYR A 90 2.73 3.60 10.71
CA TYR A 90 1.50 3.06 10.12
C TYR A 90 0.45 4.14 9.79
N HIS A 91 0.35 5.21 10.61
CA HIS A 91 -0.61 6.31 10.37
C HIS A 91 -0.21 7.31 9.27
N GLN A 92 1.04 7.30 8.82
CA GLN A 92 1.55 8.17 7.74
C GLN A 92 1.66 7.43 6.40
N ALA A 93 1.70 6.09 6.42
CA ALA A 93 1.75 5.26 5.22
C ALA A 93 0.47 5.27 4.37
N TRP A 94 -0.63 5.88 4.84
CA TRP A 94 -1.97 5.80 4.21
C TRP A 94 -2.65 7.14 3.90
N ARG A 95 -1.94 8.27 3.85
CA ARG A 95 -2.48 9.49 3.22
C ARG A 95 -2.39 9.36 1.69
#